data_AF-A0A9Q0VQC1-F1
#
_entry.id   AF-A0A9Q0VQC1-F1
#
_cell.length_a   1.000
_cell.length_b   1.000
_cell.length_c   1.000
_cell.angle_alpha   90.00
_cell.angle_beta   90.00
_cell.angle_gamma   90.00
#
_symmetry.space_group_name_H-M   'P 1'
#
loop_
_entity.id
_entity.type
_entity.pdbx_description
1 polymer ?
#
loop_
_entity_poly.entity_id
_entity_poly.type
_entity_poly.pdbx_seq_one_letter_code
_entity_poly.pdbx_strand_id
1 'polypeptide(L)'
;MCSYSPVFSCLEQLELLVTTLIDLDAMDGKSSVSLLAECSNSPDVNTRQALANALAAAPSMWALGNAGMGALQRLAEDKNPAIAAAASKTIHELKKQWEIQEGDSWRFMMNQKTVEEVDSQEDNNDAESG
;
A
#
# COMPACT_ATOMS: atom_id res chain seq x y z
N MET A 1 -15.04 -3.21 32.25
CA MET A 1 -16.02 -4.24 31.84
C MET A 1 -16.64 -3.79 30.53
N CYS A 2 -16.13 -4.26 29.39
CA CYS A 2 -16.80 -4.03 28.11
C CYS A 2 -17.84 -5.15 27.94
N SER A 3 -19.10 -4.82 28.26
CA SER A 3 -20.23 -5.73 28.16
C SER A 3 -20.74 -5.81 26.73
N TYR A 4 -20.89 -7.05 26.22
CA TYR A 4 -21.84 -7.50 25.20
C TYR A 4 -22.00 -6.70 23.89
N SER A 5 -21.21 -7.11 22.89
CA SER A 5 -21.53 -7.42 21.48
C SER A 5 -22.59 -6.60 20.71
N PRO A 6 -22.27 -6.21 19.46
CA PRO A 6 -22.72 -7.05 18.34
C PRO A 6 -21.57 -7.36 17.38
N VAL A 7 -20.96 -8.53 17.55
CA VAL A 7 -19.87 -9.05 16.69
C VAL A 7 -20.29 -9.16 15.20
N PHE A 8 -21.58 -9.04 14.88
CA PHE A 8 -22.09 -9.09 13.51
C PHE A 8 -22.15 -7.73 12.78
N SER A 9 -22.23 -6.59 13.48
CA SER A 9 -22.25 -5.26 12.83
C SER A 9 -20.87 -4.60 12.73
N CYS A 10 -19.88 -5.16 13.42
CA CYS A 10 -18.54 -4.56 13.46
C CYS A 10 -17.66 -5.00 12.28
N LEU A 11 -17.93 -6.15 11.64
CA LEU A 11 -17.06 -6.70 10.59
C LEU A 11 -17.10 -5.86 9.30
N GLU A 12 -18.28 -5.65 8.71
CA GLU A 12 -18.41 -4.83 7.50
C GLU A 12 -18.09 -3.36 7.75
N GLN A 13 -18.44 -2.84 8.94
CA GLN A 13 -18.09 -1.47 9.31
C GLN A 13 -16.59 -1.31 9.54
N LEU A 14 -15.90 -2.31 10.09
CA LEU A 14 -14.45 -2.30 10.23
C LEU A 14 -13.77 -2.32 8.87
N GLU A 15 -14.22 -3.18 7.96
CA GLU A 15 -13.69 -3.24 6.59
C GLU A 15 -13.87 -1.90 5.88
N LEU A 16 -15.07 -1.32 5.95
CA LEU A 16 -15.36 -0.01 5.37
C LEU A 16 -14.54 1.11 6.03
N LEU A 17 -14.41 1.10 7.36
CA LEU A 17 -13.67 2.12 8.09
C LEU A 17 -12.16 2.03 7.81
N VAL A 18 -11.58 0.84 7.77
CA VAL A 18 -10.16 0.65 7.41
C VAL A 18 -9.94 1.03 5.94
N THR A 19 -10.82 0.63 5.04
CA THR A 19 -10.71 0.99 3.60
C THR A 19 -10.79 2.51 3.40
N THR A 20 -11.74 3.18 4.06
CA THR A 20 -11.83 4.66 3.98
C THR A 20 -10.63 5.35 4.61
N LEU A 21 -10.05 4.81 5.70
CA LEU A 21 -8.81 5.32 6.27
C LEU A 21 -7.63 5.15 5.31
N ILE A 22 -7.57 4.05 4.56
CA ILE A 22 -6.56 3.82 3.51
C ILE A 22 -6.75 4.83 2.37
N ASP A 23 -7.98 5.04 1.90
CA ASP A 23 -8.30 6.00 0.83
C ASP A 23 -7.96 7.45 1.22
N LEU A 24 -8.12 7.79 2.50
CA LEU A 24 -7.79 9.10 3.06
C LEU A 24 -6.33 9.22 3.53
N ASP A 25 -5.51 8.18 3.37
CA ASP A 25 -4.12 8.10 3.88
C ASP A 25 -4.00 8.42 5.38
N ALA A 26 -5.04 8.10 6.17
CA ALA A 26 -5.16 8.40 7.59
C ALA A 26 -4.85 7.18 8.50
N MET A 27 -4.23 6.16 7.91
CA MET A 27 -3.91 4.89 8.56
C MET A 27 -2.97 5.04 9.77
N ASP A 28 -2.06 6.01 9.75
CA ASP A 28 -1.09 6.27 10.82
C ASP A 28 -1.62 7.23 11.92
N GLY A 29 -2.93 7.49 11.93
CA GLY A 29 -3.58 8.27 12.96
C GLY A 29 -3.55 7.59 14.34
N LYS A 30 -3.53 8.39 15.41
CA LYS A 30 -3.47 7.89 16.79
C LYS A 30 -4.61 6.91 17.14
N SER A 31 -5.82 7.21 16.66
CA SER A 31 -7.01 6.37 16.85
C SER A 31 -7.00 5.14 15.94
N SER A 32 -6.56 5.28 14.69
CA SER A 32 -6.50 4.17 13.74
C SER A 32 -5.46 3.14 14.14
N VAL A 33 -4.27 3.56 14.59
CA VAL A 33 -3.25 2.66 15.17
C VAL A 33 -3.80 1.85 16.34
N SER A 34 -4.52 2.51 17.24
CA SER A 34 -5.12 1.84 18.41
C SER A 34 -6.16 0.82 17.97
N LEU A 35 -7.02 1.18 17.01
CA LEU A 35 -8.04 0.29 16.45
C LEU A 35 -7.43 -0.91 15.71
N LEU A 36 -6.38 -0.69 14.91
CA LEU A 36 -5.63 -1.77 14.23
C LEU A 36 -4.99 -2.72 15.24
N ALA A 37 -4.40 -2.19 16.31
CA ALA A 37 -3.81 -2.98 17.38
C ALA A 37 -4.87 -3.79 18.16
N GLU A 38 -6.01 -3.18 18.48
CA GLU A 38 -7.12 -3.87 19.14
C GLU A 38 -7.73 -4.96 18.25
N CYS A 39 -7.96 -4.69 16.97
CA CYS A 39 -8.55 -5.64 16.03
C CYS A 39 -7.60 -6.81 15.74
N SER A 40 -6.30 -6.54 15.57
CA SER A 40 -5.29 -7.59 15.35
C SER A 40 -5.05 -8.46 16.59
N ASN A 41 -5.24 -7.92 17.80
CA ASN A 41 -5.09 -8.67 19.05
C ASN A 41 -6.42 -9.24 19.59
N SER A 42 -7.52 -9.05 18.85
CA SER A 42 -8.84 -9.54 19.23
C SER A 42 -8.85 -11.08 19.25
N PRO A 43 -9.48 -11.73 20.25
CA PRO A 43 -9.61 -13.18 20.27
C PRO A 43 -10.48 -13.72 19.11
N ASP A 44 -11.34 -12.88 18.55
CA ASP A 44 -12.27 -13.24 17.48
C ASP A 44 -11.58 -13.40 16.12
N VAL A 45 -11.66 -14.61 15.56
CA VAL A 45 -11.09 -14.94 14.24
C VAL A 45 -11.73 -14.10 13.13
N ASN A 46 -13.03 -13.85 13.21
CA ASN A 46 -13.75 -13.05 12.20
C ASN A 46 -13.23 -11.61 12.17
N THR A 47 -12.95 -10.99 13.33
CA THR A 47 -12.40 -9.63 13.40
C THR A 47 -11.02 -9.54 12.78
N ARG A 48 -10.15 -10.53 13.07
CA ARG A 48 -8.81 -10.60 12.48
C ARG A 48 -8.85 -10.86 10.97
N GLN A 49 -9.80 -11.68 10.51
CA GLN A 49 -10.02 -11.94 9.09
C GLN A 49 -10.53 -10.69 8.35
N ALA A 50 -11.52 -9.99 8.91
CA ALA A 50 -12.05 -8.75 8.35
C ALA A 50 -10.95 -7.68 8.24
N LEU A 51 -10.12 -7.54 9.28
CA LEU A 51 -8.97 -6.65 9.23
C LEU A 51 -7.99 -7.04 8.10
N ALA A 52 -7.67 -8.33 7.95
CA ALA A 52 -6.80 -8.81 6.88
C ALA A 52 -7.39 -8.51 5.48
N ASN A 53 -8.70 -8.71 5.30
CA ASN A 53 -9.40 -8.42 4.05
C ASN A 53 -9.38 -6.92 3.73
N ALA A 54 -9.63 -6.07 4.72
CA ALA A 54 -9.62 -4.62 4.55
C ALA A 54 -8.23 -4.11 4.16
N LEU A 55 -7.18 -4.58 4.84
CA LEU A 55 -5.80 -4.23 4.52
C LEU A 55 -5.37 -4.79 3.15
N ALA A 56 -5.97 -5.90 2.70
CA ALA A 56 -5.75 -6.44 1.35
C ALA A 56 -6.42 -5.63 0.24
N ALA A 57 -7.42 -4.80 0.57
CA ALA A 57 -8.03 -3.86 -0.38
C ALA A 57 -7.13 -2.65 -0.66
N ALA A 58 -6.03 -2.48 0.09
CA ALA A 58 -5.16 -1.34 -0.09
C ALA A 58 -4.50 -1.33 -1.48
N PRO A 59 -4.49 -0.17 -2.16
CA PRO A 59 -3.95 -0.07 -3.52
C PRO A 59 -2.41 -0.09 -3.55
N SER A 60 -1.73 0.22 -2.43
CA SER A 60 -0.27 0.20 -2.33
C SER A 60 0.20 0.15 -0.87
N MET A 61 1.46 -0.24 -0.63
CA MET A 61 2.05 -0.19 0.72
C MET A 61 2.19 1.24 1.25
N TRP A 62 2.23 2.27 0.38
CA TRP A 62 2.26 3.66 0.81
C TRP A 62 0.94 4.07 1.47
N ALA A 63 -0.20 3.74 0.84
CA ALA A 63 -1.54 3.99 1.38
C ALA A 63 -1.83 3.23 2.68
N LEU A 64 -1.08 2.14 2.92
CA LEU A 64 -1.21 1.36 4.15
C LEU A 64 -0.49 2.00 5.35
N GLY A 65 0.54 2.82 5.11
CA GLY A 65 1.35 3.43 6.15
C GLY A 65 2.05 2.44 7.11
N ASN A 66 2.74 2.98 8.10
CA ASN A 66 3.49 2.17 9.06
C ASN A 66 2.56 1.30 9.93
N ALA A 67 1.48 1.89 10.40
CA ALA A 67 0.48 1.21 11.24
C ALA A 67 -0.16 0.02 10.52
N GLY A 68 -0.62 0.20 9.29
CA GLY A 68 -1.27 -0.86 8.53
C GLY A 68 -0.32 -1.97 8.12
N MET A 69 0.92 -1.62 7.77
CA MET A 69 1.94 -2.62 7.45
C MET A 69 2.32 -3.44 8.69
N GLY A 70 2.43 -2.78 9.85
CA GLY A 70 2.63 -3.45 11.14
C GLY A 70 1.46 -4.38 11.51
N ALA A 71 0.22 -3.96 11.26
CA ALA A 71 -0.96 -4.79 11.47
C ALA A 71 -1.00 -6.00 10.52
N LEU A 72 -0.67 -5.82 9.24
CA LEU A 72 -0.54 -6.93 8.28
C LEU A 72 0.54 -7.93 8.70
N GLN A 73 1.71 -7.44 9.11
CA GLN A 73 2.80 -8.31 9.59
C GLN A 73 2.36 -9.10 10.82
N ARG A 74 1.64 -8.46 11.74
CA ARG A 74 1.08 -9.13 12.92
C ARG A 74 0.09 -10.23 12.53
N LEU A 75 -0.77 -9.98 11.55
CA LEU A 75 -1.72 -10.96 11.01
C LEU A 75 -1.03 -12.09 10.24
N ALA A 76 0.14 -11.84 9.64
CA ALA A 76 0.95 -12.88 9.01
C ALA A 76 1.52 -13.89 10.02
N GLU A 77 1.61 -13.52 11.30
CA GLU A 77 2.00 -14.39 12.41
C GLU A 77 0.78 -14.96 13.18
N ASP A 78 -0.43 -14.84 12.62
CA ASP A 78 -1.65 -15.31 13.30
C ASP A 78 -1.63 -16.82 13.56
N LYS A 79 -2.30 -17.23 14.64
CA LYS A 79 -2.52 -18.65 14.98
C LYS A 79 -3.34 -19.39 13.91
N ASN A 80 -4.19 -18.67 13.20
CA ASN A 80 -4.98 -19.22 12.10
C ASN A 80 -4.16 -19.18 10.79
N PRO A 81 -3.81 -20.35 10.21
CA PRO A 81 -3.00 -20.40 9.00
C PRO A 81 -3.68 -19.75 7.78
N ALA A 82 -5.03 -19.70 7.73
CA ALA A 82 -5.74 -19.05 6.64
C ALA A 82 -5.55 -17.52 6.65
N ILE A 83 -5.62 -16.90 7.85
CA ILE A 83 -5.37 -15.45 8.03
C ILE A 83 -3.90 -15.16 7.75
N ALA A 84 -3.00 -15.95 8.32
CA ALA A 84 -1.56 -15.79 8.12
C ALA A 84 -1.16 -15.86 6.64
N ALA A 85 -1.67 -16.87 5.91
CA ALA A 85 -1.42 -17.02 4.49
C ALA A 85 -2.01 -15.86 3.66
N ALA A 86 -3.23 -15.41 3.98
CA ALA A 86 -3.85 -14.28 3.31
C ALA A 86 -3.04 -12.99 3.52
N ALA A 87 -2.69 -12.67 4.76
CA ALA A 87 -1.89 -11.49 5.10
C ALA A 87 -0.49 -11.54 4.47
N SER A 88 0.20 -12.69 4.53
CA SER A 88 1.51 -12.88 3.91
C SER A 88 1.46 -12.71 2.39
N LYS A 89 0.42 -13.25 1.74
CA LYS A 89 0.19 -13.08 0.30
C LYS A 89 -0.03 -11.61 -0.05
N THR A 90 -0.83 -10.89 0.72
CA THR A 90 -1.05 -9.44 0.55
C THR A 90 0.26 -8.67 0.68
N ILE A 91 1.05 -8.92 1.72
CA ILE A 91 2.37 -8.28 1.90
C ILE A 91 3.26 -8.53 0.68
N HIS A 92 3.29 -9.77 0.17
CA HIS A 92 4.10 -10.14 -0.98
C HIS A 92 3.67 -9.42 -2.27
N GLU A 93 2.37 -9.32 -2.53
CA GLU A 93 1.85 -8.59 -3.69
C GLU A 93 2.16 -7.09 -3.58
N LEU A 94 1.92 -6.48 -2.40
CA LEU A 94 2.24 -5.07 -2.18
C LEU A 94 3.73 -4.77 -2.38
N LYS A 95 4.62 -5.66 -1.93
CA LYS A 95 6.07 -5.55 -2.16
C LYS A 95 6.44 -5.69 -3.64
N LYS A 96 5.81 -6.63 -4.36
CA LYS A 96 6.05 -6.81 -5.80
C LYS A 96 5.64 -5.57 -6.60
N GLN A 97 4.51 -4.95 -6.24
CA GLN A 97 4.07 -3.68 -6.84
C GLN A 97 5.10 -2.57 -6.59
N TRP A 98 5.71 -2.53 -5.40
CA TRP A 98 6.80 -1.59 -5.09
C TRP A 98 8.08 -1.83 -5.89
N GLU A 99 8.54 -3.07 -6.03
CA GLU A 99 9.73 -3.37 -6.85
C GLU A 99 9.54 -2.96 -8.31
N ILE A 100 8.32 -3.09 -8.84
CA ILE A 100 7.98 -2.64 -10.20
C ILE A 100 7.95 -1.10 -10.26
N GLN A 101 7.34 -0.44 -9.28
CA GLN A 101 7.19 1.03 -9.26
C GLN A 101 8.52 1.77 -8.98
N GLU A 102 9.34 1.28 -8.04
CA GLU A 102 10.68 1.82 -7.76
C GLU A 102 11.68 1.47 -8.87
N GLY A 103 11.57 0.27 -9.47
CA GLY A 103 12.42 -0.18 -10.57
C GLY A 103 12.19 0.57 -11.90
N ASP A 104 10.94 0.95 -12.20
CA ASP A 104 10.65 1.78 -13.38
C ASP A 104 10.94 3.27 -13.14
N SER A 105 10.85 3.77 -11.90
CA SER A 105 11.11 5.20 -11.62
C SER A 105 12.55 5.62 -11.95
N TRP A 106 13.55 4.75 -11.81
CA TRP A 106 14.94 5.04 -12.21
C TRP A 106 15.21 4.83 -13.70
N ARG A 107 14.46 3.95 -14.39
CA ARG A 107 14.61 3.72 -15.84
C ARG A 107 14.16 4.92 -16.66
N PHE A 108 13.09 5.60 -16.23
CA PHE A 108 12.60 6.80 -16.92
C PHE A 108 13.50 8.03 -16.73
N MET A 109 14.09 8.23 -15.54
CA MET A 109 15.00 9.35 -15.29
C MET A 109 16.32 9.26 -16.08
N MET A 110 16.78 8.05 -16.43
CA MET A 110 18.04 7.86 -17.15
C MET A 110 17.88 7.90 -18.67
N ASN A 111 16.71 7.53 -19.20
CA ASN A 111 16.40 7.63 -20.64
C ASN A 111 16.16 9.07 -21.13
N GLN A 112 15.92 10.04 -20.24
CA GLN A 112 15.76 11.45 -20.66
C GLN A 112 17.09 12.18 -20.83
N LYS A 113 18.21 11.64 -20.34
CA LYS A 113 19.53 12.30 -20.39
C LYS A 113 20.42 11.89 -21.55
N THR A 114 19.98 10.99 -22.43
CA THR A 114 20.79 10.44 -23.53
C THR A 114 20.22 10.70 -24.93
N VAL A 115 19.20 11.56 -25.05
CA VAL A 115 18.60 11.93 -26.35
C VAL A 115 18.65 13.46 -26.56
N GLU A 116 19.77 14.10 -26.20
CA GLU A 116 20.08 15.50 -26.60
C GLU A 116 21.48 15.61 -27.25
N GLU A 117 22.02 14.54 -27.83
CA GLU A 117 23.25 14.59 -28.65
C GLU A 117 23.10 13.80 -29.95
N VAL A 118 22.02 14.02 -30.71
CA VAL A 118 22.05 13.68 -32.14
C VAL A 118 21.27 14.73 -32.92
N ASP A 119 22.01 15.39 -33.82
CA ASP A 119 21.58 16.06 -35.04
C ASP A 119 21.40 17.59 -35.04
N SER A 120 22.43 18.28 -35.53
CA SER A 120 22.31 19.49 -36.34
C SER A 120 23.56 19.62 -37.21
N GLN A 121 23.68 18.76 -38.21
CA GLN A 121 24.51 19.05 -39.37
C GLN A 121 23.59 19.50 -40.50
N GLU A 122 23.49 20.82 -40.71
CA GLU A 122 22.99 21.38 -41.97
C GLU A 122 23.95 22.48 -42.44
N ASP A 123 24.70 22.08 -43.47
CA ASP A 123 25.47 22.87 -44.41
C ASP A 123 24.56 23.91 -45.10
N ASN A 124 25.08 25.09 -45.45
CA ASN A 124 24.91 25.71 -46.79
C ASN A 124 25.38 27.19 -46.84
N ASN A 125 26.23 27.40 -47.84
CA ASN A 125 26.77 28.62 -48.45
C ASN A 125 25.72 29.70 -48.79
N ASP A 126 26.05 31.01 -48.76
CA ASP A 126 26.37 31.82 -49.96
C ASP A 126 26.54 33.35 -49.70
N ALA A 127 27.40 33.95 -50.54
CA ALA A 127 27.43 35.32 -51.09
C ALA A 127 27.51 36.62 -50.21
N GLU A 128 28.70 37.24 -50.29
CA GLU A 128 29.02 38.65 -50.65
C GLU A 128 27.92 39.73 -50.62
N SER A 129 28.18 40.86 -49.92
CA SER A 129 27.89 42.24 -50.40
C SER A 129 28.40 43.31 -49.40
N GLY A 130 29.18 44.29 -49.89
CA GLY A 130 29.36 45.59 -49.22
C GLY A 130 30.78 46.15 -49.21
#